data_AF-A0AA35CHV2-F1
#
_entry.id   AF-A0AA35CHV2-F1
#
_cell.length_a   1.000
_cell.length_b   1.000
_cell.length_c   1.000
_cell.angle_alpha   90.00
_cell.angle_beta   90.00
_cell.angle_gamma   90.00
#
_symmetry.space_group_name_H-M   'P 1'
#
loop_
_entity.id
_entity.type
_entity.pdbx_description
1 polymer ?
#
loop_
_entity_poly.entity_id
_entity_poly.type
_entity_poly.pdbx_seq_one_letter_code
_entity_poly.pdbx_strand_id
1 'polypeptide(L)'
;MRQRVAGYLTLAGLMSLSGGLLYLPVGHPFARLLALYALAGGGIGLYGAALLHADPPSGARRRALQHLTALSGLALYALGQLPPLVVYAGLLRRHPQATLPMIGHGALFLVALAALLPAARLVLAERVRRSLWVTALAGVTAITVSPFAMLWLWSSVWSVTADPPPGSEVPLDAVFRFTWPAWQGVGTTGYVAYVDATGAREYVESVTRAGFGRLIVTPEPLAPGRELEVMVCSGLRCRQFRYRTVPAVTGRAAPSGRSRGPEETPVRTAGWRVKDRL
;
A
#
# COMPACT_ATOMS: atom_id res chain seq x y z
N MET A 1 9.48 0.86 39.26
CA MET A 1 9.83 1.09 37.82
C MET A 1 9.60 -0.14 36.96
N ARG A 2 10.19 -1.31 37.30
CA ARG A 2 10.04 -2.58 36.57
C ARG A 2 8.58 -2.99 36.30
N GLN A 3 7.71 -2.94 37.31
CA GLN A 3 6.27 -3.23 37.16
C GLN A 3 5.54 -2.27 36.19
N ARG A 4 5.94 -0.99 36.15
CA ARG A 4 5.36 -0.02 35.21
C ARG A 4 5.76 -0.33 33.76
N VAL A 5 7.05 -0.65 33.53
CA VAL A 5 7.54 -1.05 32.21
C VAL A 5 6.88 -2.35 31.74
N ALA A 6 6.73 -3.33 32.63
CA ALA A 6 5.99 -4.57 32.34
C ALA A 6 4.52 -4.28 31.98
N GLY A 7 3.84 -3.42 32.75
CA GLY A 7 2.47 -2.99 32.45
C GLY A 7 2.32 -2.33 31.08
N TYR A 8 3.24 -1.43 30.71
CA TYR A 8 3.25 -0.81 29.37
C TYR A 8 3.49 -1.84 28.26
N LEU A 9 4.40 -2.78 28.45
CA LEU A 9 4.68 -3.86 27.49
C LEU A 9 3.49 -4.80 27.33
N THR A 10 2.82 -5.15 28.43
CA THR A 10 1.59 -5.96 28.39
C THR A 10 0.51 -5.24 27.60
N LEU A 11 0.25 -3.97 27.91
CA LEU A 11 -0.77 -3.18 27.23
C LEU A 11 -0.46 -3.00 25.74
N ALA A 12 0.77 -2.60 25.40
CA ALA A 12 1.21 -2.46 24.01
C ALA A 12 1.15 -3.80 23.27
N GLY A 13 1.58 -4.88 23.92
CA GLY A 13 1.56 -6.24 23.37
C GLY A 13 0.15 -6.72 23.05
N LEU A 14 -0.79 -6.56 23.99
CA LEU A 14 -2.20 -6.88 23.80
C LEU A 14 -2.83 -6.04 22.68
N MET A 15 -2.62 -4.72 22.69
CA MET A 15 -3.14 -3.82 21.65
C MET A 15 -2.60 -4.17 20.26
N SER A 16 -1.32 -4.52 20.17
CA SER A 16 -0.69 -4.98 18.93
C SER A 16 -1.28 -6.31 18.45
N LEU A 17 -1.47 -7.29 19.35
CA LEU A 17 -2.09 -8.57 19.01
C LEU A 17 -3.53 -8.39 18.55
N SER A 18 -4.32 -7.59 19.28
CA SER A 18 -5.69 -7.26 18.90
C SER A 18 -5.75 -6.58 17.54
N GLY A 19 -4.89 -5.59 17.27
CA GLY A 19 -4.76 -4.99 15.95
C GLY A 19 -4.46 -6.04 14.88
N GLY A 20 -3.47 -6.90 15.12
CA GLY A 20 -3.11 -7.97 14.19
C GLY A 20 -4.25 -8.95 13.91
N LEU A 21 -4.97 -9.39 14.93
CA LEU A 21 -6.15 -10.26 14.80
C LEU A 21 -7.28 -9.58 14.01
N LEU A 22 -7.49 -8.27 14.20
CA LEU A 22 -8.48 -7.49 13.45
C LEU A 22 -8.10 -7.32 11.97
N TYR A 23 -6.80 -7.31 11.64
CA TYR A 23 -6.33 -7.18 10.25
C TYR A 23 -6.25 -8.52 9.49
N LEU A 24 -6.17 -9.66 10.17
CA LEU A 24 -6.17 -11.01 9.56
C LEU A 24 -7.35 -11.28 8.60
N PRO A 25 -8.62 -10.98 8.94
CA PRO A 25 -9.77 -11.28 8.07
C PRO A 25 -9.93 -10.32 6.89
N VAL A 26 -9.14 -9.23 6.79
CA VAL A 26 -9.27 -8.21 5.74
C VAL A 26 -8.98 -8.76 4.32
N GLY A 27 -8.56 -10.02 4.20
CA GLY A 27 -8.39 -10.72 2.91
C GLY A 27 -7.26 -10.17 2.03
N HIS A 28 -6.62 -9.09 2.45
CA HIS A 28 -5.69 -8.31 1.66
C HIS A 28 -4.23 -8.65 2.04
N PRO A 29 -3.32 -8.95 1.07
CA PRO A 29 -1.94 -9.38 1.37
C PRO A 29 -1.15 -8.39 2.24
N PHE A 30 -1.28 -7.09 1.97
CA PHE A 30 -0.64 -6.05 2.80
C PHE A 30 -1.24 -5.96 4.20
N ALA A 31 -2.57 -6.16 4.36
CA ALA A 31 -3.20 -6.17 5.67
C ALA A 31 -2.80 -7.42 6.46
N ARG A 32 -2.63 -8.58 5.79
CA ARG A 32 -2.05 -9.79 6.38
C ARG A 32 -0.60 -9.60 6.78
N LEU A 33 0.20 -8.90 5.97
CA LEU A 33 1.58 -8.57 6.34
C LEU A 33 1.58 -7.67 7.58
N LEU A 34 0.85 -6.55 7.57
CA LEU A 34 0.67 -5.69 8.75
C LEU A 34 0.15 -6.45 9.97
N ALA A 35 -0.78 -7.39 9.76
CA ALA A 35 -1.30 -8.25 10.80
C ALA A 35 -0.20 -9.13 11.40
N LEU A 36 0.59 -9.82 10.58
CA LEU A 36 1.71 -10.65 11.04
C LEU A 36 2.75 -9.81 11.80
N TYR A 37 3.01 -8.57 11.38
CA TYR A 37 3.89 -7.65 12.11
C TYR A 37 3.32 -7.23 13.45
N ALA A 38 2.05 -6.86 13.48
CA ALA A 38 1.37 -6.51 14.72
C ALA A 38 1.30 -7.71 15.67
N LEU A 39 1.11 -8.93 15.15
CA LEU A 39 1.13 -10.16 15.95
C LEU A 39 2.52 -10.49 16.47
N ALA A 40 3.55 -10.40 15.63
CA ALA A 40 4.93 -10.68 16.01
C ALA A 40 5.44 -9.64 17.03
N GLY A 41 5.23 -8.35 16.77
CA GLY A 41 5.55 -7.27 17.70
C GLY A 41 4.78 -7.39 19.02
N GLY A 42 3.50 -7.76 18.94
CA GLY A 42 2.66 -8.00 20.10
C GLY A 42 3.12 -9.19 20.94
N GLY A 43 3.46 -10.30 20.29
CA GLY A 43 3.99 -11.50 20.93
C GLY A 43 5.34 -11.25 21.61
N ILE A 44 6.25 -10.52 20.96
CA ILE A 44 7.55 -10.13 21.54
C ILE A 44 7.33 -9.19 22.74
N GLY A 45 6.39 -8.24 22.64
CA GLY A 45 6.02 -7.34 23.74
C GLY A 45 5.49 -8.09 24.96
N LEU A 46 4.55 -9.03 24.76
CA LEU A 46 4.04 -9.90 25.82
C LEU A 46 5.11 -10.80 26.42
N TYR A 47 5.98 -11.37 25.58
CA TYR A 47 7.10 -12.18 26.05
C TYR A 47 8.07 -11.35 26.91
N GLY A 48 8.39 -10.13 26.48
CA GLY A 48 9.18 -9.18 27.26
C GLY A 48 8.52 -8.81 28.60
N ALA A 49 7.21 -8.57 28.61
CA ALA A 49 6.44 -8.32 29.83
C ALA A 49 6.45 -9.53 30.77
N ALA A 50 6.21 -10.73 30.24
CA ALA A 50 6.22 -11.98 30.99
C ALA A 50 7.58 -12.23 31.64
N LEU A 51 8.67 -11.98 30.90
CA LEU A 51 10.00 -12.03 31.49
C LEU A 51 10.13 -11.01 32.62
N LEU A 52 9.72 -9.75 32.43
CA LEU A 52 9.77 -8.71 33.46
C LEU A 52 8.92 -9.03 34.71
N HIS A 53 7.85 -9.80 34.57
CA HIS A 53 7.05 -10.31 35.68
C HIS A 53 7.64 -11.54 36.37
N ALA A 54 8.37 -12.39 35.63
CA ALA A 54 9.07 -13.53 36.21
C ALA A 54 10.14 -13.06 37.21
N ASP A 55 10.40 -13.88 38.23
CA ASP A 55 11.48 -13.59 39.17
C ASP A 55 12.79 -13.35 38.41
N PRO A 56 13.58 -12.32 38.80
CA PRO A 56 14.81 -12.01 38.10
C PRO A 56 15.69 -13.25 38.08
N PRO A 57 16.12 -13.72 36.89
CA PRO A 57 16.97 -14.88 36.82
C PRO A 57 18.26 -14.61 37.61
N SER A 58 18.78 -15.65 38.27
CA SER A 58 20.07 -15.55 38.96
C SER A 58 21.15 -15.17 37.93
N GLY A 59 21.84 -14.05 38.18
CA GLY A 59 22.95 -13.57 37.36
C GLY A 59 22.64 -12.35 36.48
N ALA A 60 23.57 -11.38 36.50
CA ALA A 60 23.48 -10.12 35.76
C ALA A 60 23.32 -10.32 34.23
N ARG A 61 23.94 -11.37 33.66
CA ARG A 61 23.84 -11.68 32.23
C ARG A 61 22.41 -12.00 31.78
N ARG A 62 21.65 -12.74 32.59
CA ARG A 62 20.27 -13.12 32.23
C ARG A 62 19.32 -11.93 32.38
N ARG A 63 19.49 -11.09 33.41
CA ARG A 63 18.76 -9.82 33.56
C ARG A 63 19.04 -8.86 32.41
N ALA A 64 20.30 -8.71 32.02
CA ALA A 64 20.71 -7.92 30.85
C ALA A 64 20.02 -8.37 29.56
N LEU A 65 20.00 -9.68 29.29
CA LEU A 65 19.32 -10.24 28.12
C LEU A 65 17.82 -9.98 28.15
N GLN A 66 17.18 -10.16 29.30
CA GLN A 66 15.77 -9.87 29.50
C GLN A 66 15.42 -8.39 29.23
N HIS A 67 16.20 -7.45 29.76
CA HIS A 67 16.00 -6.02 29.53
C HIS A 67 16.25 -5.63 28.07
N LEU A 68 17.25 -6.24 27.41
CA LEU A 68 17.52 -6.07 25.99
C LEU A 68 16.38 -6.59 25.11
N THR A 69 15.80 -7.75 25.42
CA THR A 69 14.65 -8.30 24.69
C THR A 69 13.44 -7.38 24.83
N ALA A 70 13.16 -6.90 26.06
CA ALA A 70 12.09 -5.96 26.33
C ALA A 70 12.29 -4.63 25.56
N LEU A 71 13.52 -4.09 25.54
CA LEU A 71 13.86 -2.89 24.80
C LEU A 71 13.70 -3.08 23.28
N SER A 72 14.16 -4.22 22.76
CA SER A 72 14.05 -4.56 21.33
C SER A 72 12.60 -4.70 20.89
N GLY A 73 11.75 -5.29 21.74
CA GLY A 73 10.30 -5.36 21.52
C GLY A 73 9.64 -3.98 21.43
N LEU A 74 9.97 -3.08 22.37
CA LEU A 74 9.46 -1.69 22.34
C LEU A 74 9.95 -0.92 21.10
N ALA A 75 11.22 -1.10 20.72
CA ALA A 75 11.78 -0.47 19.52
C ALA A 75 11.07 -0.96 18.25
N LEU A 76 10.89 -2.27 18.10
CA LEU A 76 10.17 -2.86 16.97
C LEU A 76 8.72 -2.41 16.92
N TYR A 77 8.04 -2.36 18.07
CA TYR A 77 6.67 -1.90 18.15
C TYR A 77 6.53 -0.43 17.71
N ALA A 78 7.42 0.46 18.18
CA ALA A 78 7.45 1.85 17.76
C ALA A 78 7.71 1.98 16.25
N LEU A 79 8.74 1.31 15.73
CA LEU A 79 9.07 1.34 14.30
C LEU A 79 7.93 0.78 13.43
N GLY A 80 7.22 -0.24 13.92
CA GLY A 80 6.05 -0.81 13.26
C GLY A 80 4.87 0.16 13.13
N GLN A 81 4.79 1.22 13.93
CA GLN A 81 3.75 2.25 13.80
C GLN A 81 4.07 3.30 12.71
N LEU A 82 5.33 3.41 12.25
CA LEU A 82 5.71 4.43 11.27
C LEU A 82 5.03 4.23 9.90
N PRO A 83 4.98 3.03 9.30
CA PRO A 83 4.31 2.83 8.02
C PRO A 83 2.83 3.25 8.00
N PRO A 84 1.96 2.81 8.93
CA PRO A 84 0.56 3.26 8.92
C PRO A 84 0.45 4.77 9.18
N LEU A 85 1.31 5.35 10.03
CA LEU A 85 1.33 6.81 10.23
C LEU A 85 1.62 7.57 8.93
N VAL A 86 2.64 7.15 8.18
CA VAL A 86 2.98 7.77 6.88
C VAL A 86 1.85 7.61 5.88
N VAL A 87 1.26 6.40 5.79
CA VAL A 87 0.13 6.13 4.87
C VAL A 87 -1.08 6.99 5.23
N TYR A 88 -1.51 7.00 6.49
CA TYR A 88 -2.69 7.76 6.90
C TYR A 88 -2.46 9.27 6.84
N ALA A 89 -1.25 9.77 7.12
CA ALA A 89 -0.92 11.18 6.93
C ALA A 89 -1.04 11.60 5.46
N GLY A 90 -0.59 10.76 4.52
CA GLY A 90 -0.77 10.99 3.08
C GLY A 90 -2.24 10.97 2.64
N LEU A 91 -3.05 10.11 3.26
CA LEU A 91 -4.48 9.98 2.96
C LEU A 91 -5.35 11.08 3.59
N LEU A 92 -4.87 11.73 4.67
CA LEU A 92 -5.65 12.70 5.45
C LEU A 92 -6.23 13.84 4.59
N ARG A 93 -5.47 14.29 3.58
CA ARG A 93 -5.90 15.37 2.69
C ARG A 93 -7.12 15.01 1.84
N ARG A 94 -7.32 13.72 1.54
CA ARG A 94 -8.38 13.22 0.65
C ARG A 94 -9.48 12.47 1.40
N HIS A 95 -9.17 11.94 2.59
CA HIS A 95 -10.06 11.10 3.37
C HIS A 95 -10.01 11.50 4.84
N PRO A 96 -10.86 12.43 5.31
CA PRO A 96 -10.88 12.87 6.71
C PRO A 96 -11.10 11.72 7.72
N GLN A 97 -11.76 10.65 7.30
CA GLN A 97 -11.94 9.41 8.07
C GLN A 97 -10.62 8.66 8.39
N ALA A 98 -9.51 8.99 7.72
CA ALA A 98 -8.17 8.50 8.07
C ALA A 98 -7.62 9.13 9.38
N THR A 99 -8.27 10.17 9.91
CA THR A 99 -7.85 10.87 11.14
C THR A 99 -7.89 9.96 12.36
N LEU A 100 -8.95 9.17 12.54
CA LEU A 100 -9.10 8.30 13.70
C LEU A 100 -8.01 7.21 13.75
N PRO A 101 -7.77 6.45 12.65
CA PRO A 101 -6.64 5.53 12.58
C PRO A 101 -5.28 6.22 12.80
N MET A 102 -5.08 7.42 12.24
CA MET A 102 -3.83 8.17 12.43
C MET A 102 -3.58 8.53 13.90
N ILE A 103 -4.62 9.00 14.61
CA ILE A 103 -4.54 9.28 16.05
C ILE A 103 -4.25 8.00 16.82
N GLY A 104 -4.92 6.89 16.48
CA GLY A 104 -4.70 5.58 17.11
C GLY A 104 -3.24 5.13 17.00
N HIS A 105 -2.70 5.07 15.78
CA HIS A 105 -1.30 4.71 15.57
C HIS A 105 -0.31 5.71 16.18
N GLY A 106 -0.66 7.01 16.17
CA GLY A 106 0.17 8.06 16.77
C GLY A 106 0.27 7.92 18.28
N ALA A 107 -0.86 7.65 18.94
CA ALA A 107 -0.89 7.39 20.38
C ALA A 107 -0.07 6.14 20.73
N LEU A 108 -0.22 5.05 19.98
CA LEU A 108 0.55 3.81 20.18
C LEU A 108 2.06 4.04 19.98
N PHE A 109 2.44 4.82 18.96
CA PHE A 109 3.83 5.21 18.71
C PHE A 109 4.41 6.00 19.89
N LEU A 110 3.69 7.00 20.40
CA LEU A 110 4.13 7.81 21.53
C LEU A 110 4.24 7.01 22.83
N VAL A 111 3.31 6.09 23.10
CA VAL A 111 3.38 5.19 24.26
C VAL A 111 4.62 4.29 24.17
N ALA A 112 4.90 3.74 22.98
CA ALA A 112 6.10 2.94 22.75
C ALA A 112 7.38 3.75 22.98
N LEU A 113 7.42 5.00 22.48
CA LEU A 113 8.54 5.92 22.67
C LEU A 113 8.75 6.29 24.13
N ALA A 114 7.67 6.55 24.86
CA ALA A 114 7.70 6.87 26.28
C ALA A 114 8.19 5.69 27.13
N ALA A 115 7.93 4.44 26.70
CA ALA A 115 8.41 3.22 27.34
C ALA A 115 9.87 2.86 26.97
N LEU A 116 10.36 3.29 25.79
CA LEU A 116 11.74 3.08 25.34
C LEU A 116 12.75 3.75 26.28
N LEU A 117 12.51 4.99 26.70
CA LEU A 117 13.42 5.75 27.56
C LEU A 117 13.70 5.08 28.93
N PRO A 118 12.68 4.67 29.72
CA PRO A 118 12.91 3.96 30.97
C PRO A 118 13.50 2.56 30.76
N ALA A 119 13.14 1.86 29.68
CA ALA A 119 13.74 0.57 29.36
C ALA A 119 15.24 0.70 29.01
N ALA A 120 15.62 1.72 28.24
CA ALA A 120 17.02 1.98 27.89
C ALA A 120 17.87 2.28 29.13
N ARG A 121 17.33 3.05 30.09
CA ARG A 121 18.00 3.31 31.37
C ARG A 121 18.26 2.03 32.16
N LEU A 122 17.33 1.07 32.17
CA LEU A 122 17.51 -0.23 32.83
C LEU A 122 18.61 -1.07 32.16
N VAL A 123 18.68 -1.06 30.84
CA VAL A 123 19.74 -1.77 30.10
C VAL A 123 21.11 -1.12 30.34
N LEU A 124 21.19 0.22 30.34
CA LEU A 124 22.43 0.94 30.60
C LEU A 124 22.97 0.67 32.03
N ALA A 125 22.08 0.54 33.01
CA ALA A 125 22.46 0.24 34.40
C ALA A 125 23.13 -1.14 34.55
N GLU A 126 22.74 -2.14 33.74
CA GLU A 126 23.30 -3.50 33.78
C GLU A 126 24.62 -3.66 33.02
N ARG A 127 25.25 -2.56 32.56
CA ARG A 127 26.54 -2.55 31.82
C ARG A 127 26.60 -3.61 30.71
N VAL A 128 25.53 -3.70 29.93
CA VAL A 128 25.40 -4.66 28.84
C VAL A 128 26.57 -4.54 27.86
N ARG A 129 27.20 -5.68 27.54
CA ARG A 129 28.34 -5.74 26.61
C ARG A 129 27.94 -5.18 25.24
N ARG A 130 28.85 -4.43 24.60
CA ARG A 130 28.65 -3.85 23.25
C ARG A 130 28.15 -4.87 22.22
N SER A 131 28.64 -6.11 22.27
CA SER A 131 28.22 -7.16 21.32
C SER A 131 26.71 -7.46 21.39
N LEU A 132 26.11 -7.43 22.58
CA LEU A 132 24.67 -7.68 22.74
C LEU A 132 23.81 -6.52 22.23
N TRP A 133 24.30 -5.28 22.37
CA TRP A 133 23.66 -4.10 21.76
C TRP A 133 23.69 -4.17 20.24
N VAL A 134 24.82 -4.58 19.66
CA VAL A 134 24.96 -4.73 18.20
C VAL A 134 24.01 -5.81 17.67
N THR A 135 23.90 -6.97 18.35
CA THR A 135 22.95 -8.02 17.96
C THR A 135 21.50 -7.55 18.06
N ALA A 136 21.14 -6.85 19.14
CA ALA A 136 19.80 -6.30 19.31
C ALA A 136 19.47 -5.29 18.21
N LEU A 137 20.37 -4.35 17.94
CA LEU A 137 20.21 -3.36 16.88
C LEU A 137 20.08 -4.02 15.51
N ALA A 138 20.98 -4.96 15.19
CA ALA A 138 20.95 -5.71 13.94
C ALA A 138 19.65 -6.51 13.77
N GLY A 139 19.14 -7.13 14.84
CA GLY A 139 17.87 -7.85 14.82
C GLY A 139 16.67 -6.93 14.60
N VAL A 140 16.63 -5.79 15.30
CA VAL A 140 15.59 -4.76 15.10
C VAL A 140 15.64 -4.24 13.67
N THR A 141 16.82 -3.84 13.18
CA THR A 141 17.02 -3.36 11.82
C THR A 141 16.63 -4.41 10.79
N ALA A 142 17.02 -5.68 10.96
CA ALA A 142 16.65 -6.75 10.03
C ALA A 142 15.14 -6.92 9.93
N ILE A 143 14.42 -6.94 11.06
CA ILE A 143 12.96 -7.08 11.09
C ILE A 143 12.26 -5.85 10.51
N THR A 144 12.81 -4.64 10.68
CA THR A 144 12.25 -3.39 10.14
C THR A 144 12.56 -3.20 8.65
N VAL A 145 13.77 -3.54 8.22
CA VAL A 145 14.23 -3.37 6.84
C VAL A 145 13.69 -4.47 5.93
N SER A 146 13.58 -5.72 6.39
CA SER A 146 13.05 -6.83 5.56
C SER A 146 11.67 -6.57 4.93
N PRO A 147 10.65 -6.04 5.63
CA PRO A 147 9.36 -5.73 5.02
C PRO A 147 9.42 -4.49 4.15
N PHE A 148 10.27 -3.52 4.49
CA PHE A 148 10.49 -2.35 3.62
C PHE A 148 11.16 -2.78 2.32
N ALA A 149 12.15 -3.66 2.38
CA ALA A 149 12.79 -4.28 1.23
C ALA A 149 11.84 -5.18 0.45
N MET A 150 10.97 -5.95 1.13
CA MET A 150 9.93 -6.75 0.50
C MET A 150 8.89 -5.87 -0.20
N LEU A 151 8.42 -4.80 0.45
CA LEU A 151 7.50 -3.82 -0.11
C LEU A 151 8.15 -3.06 -1.28
N TRP A 152 9.43 -2.71 -1.14
CA TRP A 152 10.23 -2.10 -2.19
C TRP A 152 10.40 -3.05 -3.38
N LEU A 153 10.73 -4.31 -3.14
CA LEU A 153 10.85 -5.35 -4.17
C LEU A 153 9.50 -5.58 -4.88
N TRP A 154 8.42 -5.71 -4.10
CA TRP A 154 7.06 -5.85 -4.64
C TRP A 154 6.60 -4.61 -5.42
N SER A 155 7.08 -3.42 -5.05
CA SER A 155 6.80 -2.17 -5.76
C SER A 155 7.79 -1.86 -6.88
N SER A 156 8.92 -2.57 -6.99
CA SER A 156 9.86 -2.48 -8.10
C SER A 156 9.56 -3.48 -9.22
N VAL A 157 8.97 -4.63 -8.88
CA VAL A 157 8.49 -5.62 -9.86
C VAL A 157 7.03 -5.34 -10.18
N TRP A 158 6.73 -4.18 -10.76
CA TRP A 158 5.36 -3.82 -11.16
C TRP A 158 5.18 -3.96 -12.67
N SER A 159 4.40 -4.95 -13.08
CA SER A 159 4.00 -5.13 -14.48
C SER A 159 2.51 -4.82 -14.61
N VAL A 160 2.18 -3.94 -15.55
CA VAL A 160 0.80 -3.61 -15.89
C VAL A 160 0.63 -3.76 -17.39
N THR A 161 -0.37 -4.53 -17.77
CA THR A 161 -0.84 -4.71 -19.12
C THR A 161 -2.06 -3.83 -19.33
N ALA A 162 -2.17 -3.22 -20.51
CA ALA A 162 -3.27 -2.34 -20.86
C ALA A 162 -4.03 -2.90 -22.07
N ASP A 163 -5.35 -2.78 -22.02
CA ASP A 163 -6.29 -3.07 -23.09
C ASP A 163 -7.20 -1.84 -23.27
N PRO A 164 -7.14 -1.14 -24.41
CA PRO A 164 -6.34 -1.44 -25.60
C PRO A 164 -4.81 -1.30 -25.37
N PRO A 165 -3.96 -1.95 -26.19
CA PRO A 165 -2.51 -1.87 -26.03
C PRO A 165 -2.00 -0.46 -26.35
N PRO A 166 -0.98 0.05 -25.62
CA PRO A 166 -0.45 1.40 -25.83
C PRO A 166 0.06 1.60 -27.26
N GLY A 167 -0.15 2.80 -27.80
CA GLY A 167 0.12 3.17 -29.19
C GLY A 167 -1.04 2.87 -30.14
N SER A 168 -2.13 2.26 -29.66
CA SER A 168 -3.32 1.99 -30.47
C SER A 168 -4.15 3.25 -30.71
N GLU A 169 -4.81 3.28 -31.86
CA GLU A 169 -5.88 4.23 -32.15
C GLU A 169 -7.17 3.74 -31.46
N VAL A 170 -7.83 4.63 -30.70
CA VAL A 170 -8.96 4.26 -29.83
C VAL A 170 -10.24 5.02 -30.20
N PRO A 171 -11.42 4.39 -30.08
CA PRO A 171 -12.68 5.06 -30.36
C PRO A 171 -12.99 6.16 -29.32
N LEU A 172 -13.93 7.05 -29.62
CA LEU A 172 -14.26 8.19 -28.75
C LEU A 172 -14.94 7.79 -27.44
N ASP A 173 -15.50 6.58 -27.38
CA ASP A 173 -16.13 5.96 -26.21
C ASP A 173 -15.23 4.89 -25.57
N ALA A 174 -13.91 4.96 -25.79
CA ALA A 174 -12.96 3.95 -25.33
C ALA A 174 -13.01 3.75 -23.81
N VAL A 175 -13.04 2.49 -23.40
CA VAL A 175 -12.87 2.05 -22.01
C VAL A 175 -11.50 1.42 -21.87
N PHE A 176 -10.70 1.91 -20.93
CA PHE A 176 -9.35 1.40 -20.68
C PHE A 176 -9.38 0.40 -19.54
N ARG A 177 -8.84 -0.79 -19.80
CA ARG A 177 -8.68 -1.86 -18.81
C ARG A 177 -7.21 -2.08 -18.57
N PHE A 178 -6.83 -2.12 -17.31
CA PHE A 178 -5.47 -2.40 -16.89
C PHE A 178 -5.47 -3.61 -16.00
N THR A 179 -4.54 -4.52 -16.22
CA THR A 179 -4.37 -5.74 -15.44
C THR A 179 -2.94 -5.87 -14.96
N TRP A 180 -2.78 -6.49 -13.80
CA TRP A 180 -1.48 -6.74 -13.18
C TRP A 180 -1.60 -7.95 -12.24
N PRO A 181 -0.50 -8.57 -11.79
CA PRO A 181 -0.56 -9.68 -10.85
C PRO A 181 -1.33 -9.29 -9.58
N ALA A 182 -2.32 -10.08 -9.15
CA ALA A 182 -3.30 -9.69 -8.12
C ALA A 182 -2.71 -9.26 -6.75
N TRP A 183 -1.45 -9.58 -6.49
CA TRP A 183 -0.71 -9.16 -5.30
C TRP A 183 -0.09 -7.76 -5.42
N GLN A 184 -0.06 -7.17 -6.61
CA GLN A 184 0.34 -5.79 -6.91
C GLN A 184 -0.93 -4.91 -6.99
N GLY A 185 -0.86 -3.58 -6.83
CA GLY A 185 -2.00 -2.69 -7.13
C GLY A 185 -2.94 -2.27 -5.99
N VAL A 186 -2.42 -1.97 -4.81
CA VAL A 186 -3.21 -1.45 -3.68
C VAL A 186 -3.46 0.04 -3.85
N GLY A 187 -4.72 0.49 -3.71
CA GLY A 187 -5.07 1.91 -3.81
C GLY A 187 -4.82 2.47 -5.21
N THR A 188 -5.16 1.69 -6.25
CA THR A 188 -4.89 2.05 -7.63
C THR A 188 -5.91 3.06 -8.15
N THR A 189 -5.43 4.14 -8.77
CA THR A 189 -6.24 5.14 -9.46
C THR A 189 -5.82 5.26 -10.92
N GLY A 190 -6.76 5.68 -11.77
CA GLY A 190 -6.50 5.97 -13.17
C GLY A 190 -6.87 7.41 -13.46
N TYR A 191 -6.10 8.04 -14.35
CA TYR A 191 -6.33 9.38 -14.84
C TYR A 191 -6.20 9.37 -16.35
N VAL A 192 -7.08 10.11 -17.03
CA VAL A 192 -7.02 10.31 -18.49
C VAL A 192 -6.75 11.80 -18.73
N ALA A 193 -5.84 12.11 -19.64
CA ALA A 193 -5.57 13.47 -20.05
C ALA A 193 -5.27 13.54 -21.56
N TYR A 194 -5.67 14.64 -22.19
CA TYR A 194 -5.10 15.02 -23.48
C TYR A 194 -3.69 15.56 -23.25
N VAL A 195 -2.80 15.27 -24.20
CA VAL A 195 -1.45 15.83 -24.20
C VAL A 195 -1.23 16.57 -25.50
N ASP A 196 -0.83 17.83 -25.42
CA ASP A 196 -0.48 18.61 -26.61
C ASP A 196 0.99 18.42 -27.03
N ALA A 197 1.37 19.05 -28.14
CA ALA A 197 2.74 18.98 -28.67
C ALA A 197 3.81 19.56 -27.70
N THR A 198 3.41 20.40 -26.74
CA THR A 198 4.29 20.98 -25.72
C THR A 198 4.41 20.09 -24.47
N GLY A 199 3.58 19.04 -24.37
CA GLY A 199 3.47 18.17 -23.21
C GLY A 199 2.53 18.70 -22.12
N ALA A 200 1.76 19.76 -22.39
CA ALA A 200 0.76 20.24 -21.46
C ALA A 200 -0.39 19.22 -21.36
N ARG A 201 -0.91 19.02 -20.13
CA ARG A 201 -1.94 18.03 -19.82
C ARG A 201 -3.27 18.70 -19.52
N GLU A 202 -4.30 18.30 -20.25
CA GLU A 202 -5.70 18.67 -20.00
C GLU A 202 -6.43 17.42 -19.51
N TYR A 203 -6.79 17.36 -18.22
CA TYR A 203 -7.41 16.18 -17.63
C TYR A 203 -8.85 16.01 -18.11
N VAL A 204 -9.19 14.77 -18.46
CA VAL A 204 -10.54 14.35 -18.81
C VAL A 204 -11.18 13.71 -17.60
N GLU A 205 -12.40 14.11 -17.27
CA GLU A 205 -13.15 13.50 -16.19
C GLU A 205 -13.35 12.01 -16.49
N SER A 206 -13.19 11.17 -15.46
CA SER A 206 -13.27 9.72 -15.63
C SER A 206 -13.74 9.03 -14.37
N VAL A 207 -14.51 7.97 -14.57
CA VAL A 207 -14.94 7.06 -13.51
C VAL A 207 -13.96 5.90 -13.47
N THR A 208 -13.39 5.65 -12.30
CA THR A 208 -12.45 4.55 -12.06
C THR A 208 -13.09 3.46 -11.21
N ARG A 209 -13.03 2.22 -11.67
CA ARG A 209 -13.39 1.03 -10.89
C ARG A 209 -12.15 0.17 -10.67
N ALA A 210 -11.63 0.19 -9.45
CA ALA A 210 -10.47 -0.61 -9.05
C ALA A 210 -10.89 -1.96 -8.44
N GLY A 211 -10.13 -3.01 -8.71
CA GLY A 211 -10.25 -4.32 -8.09
C GLY A 211 -8.89 -5.00 -7.97
N PHE A 212 -8.86 -6.19 -7.36
CA PHE A 212 -7.62 -6.96 -7.25
C PHE A 212 -7.07 -7.33 -8.63
N GLY A 213 -5.86 -6.89 -8.93
CA GLY A 213 -5.21 -7.19 -10.22
C GLY A 213 -5.79 -6.42 -11.41
N ARG A 214 -6.73 -5.48 -11.21
CA ARG A 214 -7.42 -4.80 -12.30
C ARG A 214 -7.85 -3.37 -12.03
N LEU A 215 -7.79 -2.53 -13.04
CA LEU A 215 -8.41 -1.21 -13.10
C LEU A 215 -9.27 -1.11 -14.35
N ILE A 216 -10.44 -0.51 -14.22
CA ILE A 216 -11.23 -0.06 -15.37
C ILE A 216 -11.38 1.44 -15.25
N VAL A 217 -10.98 2.16 -16.30
CA VAL A 217 -11.08 3.61 -16.41
C VAL A 217 -12.02 3.93 -17.56
N THR A 218 -13.13 4.59 -17.24
CA THR A 218 -14.15 5.03 -18.19
C THR A 218 -14.15 6.55 -18.22
N PRO A 219 -13.50 7.20 -19.21
CA PRO A 219 -13.55 8.65 -19.35
C PRO A 219 -14.92 9.13 -19.87
N GLU A 220 -15.16 10.42 -19.72
CA GLU A 220 -16.17 11.12 -20.53
C GLU A 220 -15.86 11.01 -22.04
N PRO A 221 -16.86 11.27 -22.92
CA PRO A 221 -16.66 11.18 -24.37
C PRO A 221 -15.43 11.96 -24.85
N LEU A 222 -14.56 11.27 -25.59
CA LEU A 222 -13.27 11.81 -26.00
C LEU A 222 -13.39 12.66 -27.25
N ALA A 223 -12.52 13.67 -27.36
CA ALA A 223 -12.41 14.52 -28.54
C ALA A 223 -11.63 13.80 -29.66
N PRO A 224 -12.05 13.95 -30.93
CA PRO A 224 -11.45 13.24 -32.06
C PRO A 224 -10.05 13.73 -32.43
N GLY A 225 -9.22 12.81 -32.94
CA GLY A 225 -7.88 13.09 -33.48
C GLY A 225 -6.84 13.62 -32.47
N ARG A 226 -7.04 13.40 -31.17
CA ARG A 226 -6.20 13.90 -30.07
C ARG A 226 -5.25 12.82 -29.57
N GLU A 227 -4.06 13.25 -29.14
CA GLU A 227 -3.15 12.41 -28.36
C GLU A 227 -3.64 12.34 -26.91
N LEU A 228 -3.64 11.12 -26.37
CA LEU A 228 -4.12 10.80 -25.03
C LEU A 228 -2.99 10.17 -24.21
N GLU A 229 -2.92 10.56 -22.94
CA GLU A 229 -2.13 9.89 -21.93
C GLU A 229 -3.06 9.36 -20.85
N VAL A 230 -3.06 8.04 -20.66
CA VAL A 230 -3.72 7.38 -19.53
C VAL A 230 -2.66 7.01 -18.51
N MET A 231 -2.78 7.59 -17.32
CA MET A 231 -1.86 7.35 -16.22
C MET A 231 -2.53 6.47 -15.18
N VAL A 232 -1.92 5.32 -14.91
CA VAL A 232 -2.36 4.38 -13.87
C VAL A 232 -1.39 4.50 -12.71
N CYS A 233 -1.88 4.76 -11.51
CA CYS A 233 -1.06 4.90 -10.32
C CYS A 233 -1.48 3.88 -9.25
N SER A 234 -0.52 3.17 -8.66
CA SER A 234 -0.70 2.27 -7.51
C SER A 234 0.28 2.66 -6.42
N GLY A 235 -0.23 3.22 -5.31
CA GLY A 235 0.62 3.75 -4.23
C GLY A 235 1.52 4.89 -4.73
N LEU A 236 2.84 4.69 -4.71
CA LEU A 236 3.83 5.68 -5.17
C LEU A 236 4.28 5.48 -6.62
N ARG A 237 3.75 4.49 -7.33
CA ARG A 237 4.11 4.21 -8.72
C ARG A 237 3.04 4.73 -9.64
N CYS A 238 3.45 5.33 -10.74
CA CYS A 238 2.57 5.67 -11.85
C CYS A 238 3.20 5.15 -13.15
N ARG A 239 2.37 4.65 -14.06
CA ARG A 239 2.76 4.27 -15.41
C ARG A 239 1.85 4.97 -16.40
N GLN A 240 2.47 5.51 -17.44
CA GLN A 240 1.80 6.26 -18.49
C GLN A 240 1.68 5.38 -19.73
N PHE A 241 0.51 5.42 -20.33
CA PHE A 241 0.18 4.77 -21.57
C PHE A 241 -0.30 5.83 -22.55
N ARG A 242 0.22 5.79 -23.78
CA ARG A 242 -0.14 6.76 -24.82
C ARG A 242 -1.05 6.12 -25.85
N TYR A 243 -2.01 6.90 -26.33
CA TYR A 243 -3.00 6.49 -27.32
C TYR A 243 -3.33 7.68 -28.23
N ARG A 244 -4.01 7.41 -29.34
CA ARG A 244 -4.56 8.45 -30.20
C ARG A 244 -6.04 8.19 -30.43
N THR A 245 -6.90 9.20 -30.31
CA THR A 245 -8.31 9.02 -30.66
C THR A 245 -8.51 8.99 -32.17
N VAL A 246 -9.49 8.22 -32.62
CA VAL A 246 -9.91 8.21 -34.02
C VAL A 246 -10.24 9.63 -34.51
N PRO A 247 -9.89 9.99 -35.75
CA PRO A 247 -10.28 11.27 -36.33
C PRO A 247 -11.81 11.35 -36.41
N ALA A 248 -12.34 12.58 -36.41
CA ALA A 248 -13.76 12.78 -36.66
C ALA A 248 -14.05 12.17 -38.02
N VAL A 249 -14.99 11.21 -38.08
CA VAL A 249 -15.49 10.75 -39.37
C VAL A 249 -16.16 11.97 -39.99
N THR A 250 -15.43 12.65 -40.87
CA THR A 250 -16.01 13.69 -41.73
C THR A 250 -17.06 12.99 -42.55
N GLY A 251 -18.31 13.12 -42.11
CA GLY A 251 -19.44 12.50 -42.77
C GLY A 251 -19.44 12.92 -44.23
N ARG A 252 -19.19 11.95 -45.11
CA ARG A 252 -19.84 11.93 -46.41
C ARG A 252 -21.34 12.03 -46.09
N ALA A 253 -21.98 13.07 -46.61
CA ALA A 253 -23.39 13.37 -46.36
C ALA A 253 -24.23 12.09 -46.35
N ALA A 254 -25.00 11.90 -45.27
CA ALA A 254 -25.93 10.78 -45.15
C ALA A 254 -26.84 10.77 -46.39
N PRO A 255 -26.95 9.68 -47.15
CA PRO A 255 -28.01 9.56 -48.13
C PRO A 255 -29.32 9.55 -47.36
N SER A 256 -30.14 10.58 -47.55
CA SER A 256 -31.51 10.64 -47.07
C SER A 256 -32.31 9.52 -47.75
N GLY A 257 -32.38 8.35 -47.12
CA GLY A 257 -33.02 7.15 -47.66
C GLY A 257 -33.84 6.44 -46.61
N ARG A 258 -35.13 6.78 -46.56
CA ARG A 258 -36.32 6.09 -45.99
C ARG A 258 -36.11 5.01 -44.91
N SER A 259 -36.79 5.23 -43.79
CA SER A 259 -37.03 4.25 -42.73
C SER A 259 -37.63 2.94 -43.28
N ARG A 260 -36.97 1.82 -42.96
CA ARG A 260 -37.63 0.52 -42.75
C ARG A 260 -37.40 0.13 -41.29
N GLY A 261 -38.42 -0.52 -40.74
CA GLY A 261 -38.63 -0.79 -39.32
C GLY A 261 -37.56 -1.63 -38.61
N PRO A 262 -37.77 -1.91 -37.31
CA PRO A 262 -36.74 -2.41 -36.43
C PRO A 262 -36.46 -3.89 -36.72
N GLU A 263 -35.28 -4.16 -37.27
CA GLU A 263 -34.72 -5.50 -37.33
C GLU A 263 -33.67 -5.62 -36.22
N GLU A 264 -33.97 -6.43 -35.20
CA GLU A 264 -33.05 -6.76 -34.12
C GLU A 264 -31.77 -7.36 -34.70
N THR A 265 -30.68 -6.59 -34.66
CA THR A 265 -29.35 -7.09 -35.05
C THR A 265 -28.54 -7.40 -33.78
N PRO A 266 -27.99 -8.62 -33.64
CA PRO A 266 -27.24 -9.01 -32.44
C PRO A 266 -25.94 -8.21 -32.32
N VAL A 267 -25.59 -7.84 -31.08
CA VAL A 267 -24.34 -7.19 -30.72
C VAL A 267 -23.17 -8.14 -31.04
N ARG A 268 -22.56 -7.92 -32.20
CA ARG A 268 -21.25 -8.50 -32.57
C ARG A 268 -20.18 -7.72 -31.84
N THR A 269 -19.58 -8.32 -30.81
CA THR A 269 -18.28 -7.89 -30.27
C THR A 269 -17.25 -7.88 -31.40
N ALA A 270 -16.76 -6.70 -31.76
CA ALA A 270 -15.69 -6.55 -32.73
C ALA A 270 -14.42 -7.21 -32.17
N GLY A 271 -14.07 -8.37 -32.72
CA GLY A 271 -12.77 -9.01 -32.47
C GLY A 271 -11.67 -8.12 -33.04
N TRP A 272 -10.77 -7.67 -32.18
CA TRP A 272 -9.54 -6.99 -32.56
C TRP A 272 -8.72 -7.91 -33.47
N ARG A 273 -8.40 -7.45 -34.70
CA ARG A 273 -7.38 -8.13 -35.52
C ARG A 273 -6.01 -7.76 -34.95
N VAL A 274 -5.41 -8.68 -34.21
CA VAL A 274 -3.97 -8.63 -33.95
C VAL A 274 -3.28 -8.83 -35.29
N LYS A 275 -2.48 -7.83 -35.69
CA LYS A 275 -1.67 -7.92 -36.90
C LYS A 275 -0.40 -8.67 -36.52
N ASP A 276 -0.39 -9.99 -36.75
CA ASP A 276 0.82 -10.79 -36.57
C ASP A 276 1.90 -10.25 -37.50
N ARG A 277 2.93 -9.63 -36.92
CA ARG A 277 4.24 -9.46 -37.56
C ARG A 277 5.31 -9.88 -36.56
N LEU A 278 6.07 -10.87 -37.05
CA LEU A 278 7.31 -11.44 -36.56
C LEU A 278 8.26 -10.40 -35.95
#